data_AF-A0A0M7JWW0-F1
#
_entry.id   AF-A0A0M7JWW0-F1
#
_cell.length_a   1.000
_cell.length_b   1.000
_cell.length_c   1.000
_cell.angle_alpha   90.00
_cell.angle_beta   90.00
_cell.angle_gamma   90.00
#
_symmetry.space_group_name_H-M   'P 1'
#
loop_
_entity.id
_entity.type
_entity.pdbx_description
1 polymer ?
#
loop_
_entity_poly.entity_id
_entity_poly.type
_entity_poly.pdbx_seq_one_letter_code
_entity_poly.pdbx_strand_id
1 'polypeptide(L)'
;MLKAIVGIVKYTRIYIAIFILSLLIISTSNINYVYNDFANYCTLLVSVSGMVFTIMGIWLAFLYPNALQRIVNPKTIETVDFTEQLEDTRRLEAIVGSVLKSSFVMITLLVIYLLKLVFFKSHLYIESQEVIKNTSLALIIAISYMQIEAVISVILANVMFINDLHNKREQRDIDDQV
;
A
#
# COMPACT_ATOMS: atom_id res chain seq x y z
N MET A 1 2.65 -19.77 -4.99
CA MET A 1 3.24 -19.17 -3.77
C MET A 1 4.67 -18.65 -3.99
N LEU A 2 5.63 -19.45 -4.48
CA LEU A 2 7.04 -19.02 -4.58
C LEU A 2 7.27 -17.77 -5.45
N LYS A 3 6.59 -17.62 -6.60
CA LYS A 3 6.69 -16.42 -7.46
C LYS A 3 6.12 -15.15 -6.81
N ALA A 4 5.02 -15.26 -6.07
CA ALA A 4 4.45 -14.14 -5.32
C ALA A 4 5.39 -13.69 -4.19
N ILE A 5 6.01 -14.64 -3.49
CA ILE A 5 7.03 -14.38 -2.46
C ILE A 5 8.27 -13.70 -3.06
N VAL A 6 8.76 -14.15 -4.22
CA VAL A 6 9.92 -13.53 -4.90
C VAL A 6 9.62 -12.10 -5.38
N GLY A 7 8.39 -11.83 -5.85
CA GLY A 7 7.94 -10.48 -6.17
C GLY A 7 7.99 -9.57 -4.93
N ILE A 8 7.36 -10.00 -3.83
CA ILE A 8 7.37 -9.30 -2.54
C ILE A 8 8.80 -9.08 -2.02
N VAL A 9 9.69 -10.06 -2.18
CA VAL A 9 11.12 -9.97 -1.78
C VAL A 9 11.90 -8.96 -2.63
N LYS A 10 11.55 -8.75 -3.91
CA LYS A 10 12.19 -7.72 -4.73
C LYS A 10 11.75 -6.31 -4.33
N TYR A 11 10.47 -6.10 -4.07
CA TYR A 11 9.94 -4.79 -3.65
C TYR A 11 10.39 -4.42 -2.23
N THR A 12 10.52 -5.40 -1.32
CA THR A 12 11.03 -5.17 0.04
C THR A 12 12.48 -4.68 0.08
N ARG A 13 13.33 -5.05 -0.90
CA ARG A 13 14.70 -4.52 -0.99
C ARG A 13 14.75 -3.01 -1.21
N ILE A 14 13.79 -2.45 -1.93
CA ILE A 14 13.73 -1.00 -2.18
C ILE A 14 13.41 -0.26 -0.87
N TYR A 15 12.43 -0.74 -0.09
CA TYR A 15 12.08 -0.12 1.19
C TYR A 15 13.22 -0.21 2.21
N ILE A 16 13.94 -1.35 2.23
CA ILE A 16 15.14 -1.51 3.06
C ILE A 16 16.25 -0.54 2.61
N ALA A 17 16.46 -0.37 1.29
CA ALA A 17 17.44 0.58 0.78
C ALA A 17 17.09 2.03 1.16
N ILE A 18 15.80 2.42 1.04
CA ILE A 18 15.32 3.74 1.47
C ILE A 18 15.54 3.94 2.96
N PHE A 19 15.26 2.91 3.78
CA PHE A 19 15.50 2.96 5.23
C PHE A 19 16.98 3.13 5.57
N ILE A 20 17.88 2.36 4.95
CA ILE A 20 19.32 2.47 5.20
C ILE A 20 19.83 3.83 4.74
N LEU A 21 19.42 4.29 3.56
CA LEU A 21 19.83 5.60 3.03
C LEU A 21 19.34 6.74 3.92
N SER A 22 18.08 6.71 4.36
CA SER A 22 17.55 7.72 5.27
C SER A 22 18.25 7.68 6.63
N LEU A 23 18.54 6.50 7.17
CA LEU A 23 19.29 6.35 8.42
C LEU A 23 20.70 6.94 8.33
N LEU A 24 21.42 6.70 7.23
CA LEU A 24 22.75 7.29 7.01
C LEU A 24 22.66 8.82 6.95
N ILE A 25 21.74 9.37 6.16
CA ILE A 25 21.55 10.82 6.03
C ILE A 25 21.20 11.45 7.39
N ILE A 26 20.26 10.87 8.13
CA ILE A 26 19.83 11.38 9.44
C ILE A 26 20.93 11.24 10.48
N SER A 27 21.72 10.16 10.46
CA SER A 27 22.82 10.01 11.43
C SER A 27 23.95 11.04 11.22
N THR A 28 24.16 11.49 9.98
CA THR A 28 25.16 12.53 9.65
C THR A 28 24.64 13.95 9.81
N SER A 29 23.32 14.14 9.70
CA SER A 29 22.67 15.44 9.81
C SER A 29 22.03 15.54 11.18
N ASN A 30 22.46 16.46 12.05
CA ASN A 30 21.86 16.67 13.38
C ASN A 30 20.40 17.19 13.31
N ILE A 31 19.47 16.38 12.80
CA ILE A 31 18.08 16.73 12.56
C ILE A 31 17.34 16.70 13.90
N ASN A 32 17.04 17.88 14.41
CA ASN A 32 16.26 18.01 15.63
C ASN A 32 14.79 18.27 15.32
N TYR A 33 13.97 17.21 15.32
CA TYR A 33 12.51 17.33 15.24
C TYR A 33 11.85 17.16 16.62
N VAL A 34 10.68 17.76 16.78
CA VAL A 34 9.88 17.68 18.02
C VAL A 34 9.03 16.41 17.99
N TYR A 35 8.91 15.72 19.13
CA TYR A 35 8.12 14.49 19.24
C TYR A 35 6.65 14.67 18.80
N ASN A 36 6.07 15.84 19.10
CA ASN A 36 4.69 16.14 18.73
C ASN A 36 4.47 16.08 17.22
N ASP A 37 5.39 16.65 16.44
CA ASP A 37 5.31 16.65 14.97
C ASP A 37 5.41 15.22 14.42
N PHE A 38 6.28 14.41 15.01
CA PHE A 38 6.43 13.00 14.68
C PHE A 38 5.14 12.20 14.97
N ALA A 39 4.54 12.41 16.13
CA ALA A 39 3.29 11.73 16.52
C ALA A 39 2.10 12.16 15.63
N ASN A 40 2.04 13.46 15.29
CA ASN A 40 1.05 13.99 14.37
C ASN A 40 1.19 13.37 12.98
N TYR A 41 2.43 13.25 12.48
CA TYR A 41 2.68 12.64 11.19
C TYR A 41 2.36 11.13 11.19
N CYS A 42 2.70 10.39 12.25
CA CYS A 42 2.25 9.00 12.41
C CYS A 42 0.72 8.87 12.36
N THR A 43 0.01 9.77 13.02
CA THR A 43 -1.46 9.80 13.00
C THR A 43 -1.97 10.03 11.58
N LEU A 44 -1.36 10.95 10.83
CA LEU A 44 -1.67 11.17 9.42
C LEU A 44 -1.47 9.89 8.59
N LEU A 45 -0.36 9.14 8.78
CA LEU A 45 -0.16 7.87 8.08
C LEU A 45 -1.26 6.86 8.40
N VAL A 46 -1.68 6.72 9.66
CA VAL A 46 -2.77 5.81 10.05
C VAL A 46 -4.09 6.23 9.37
N SER A 47 -4.41 7.53 9.37
CA SER A 47 -5.63 8.04 8.73
C SER A 47 -5.64 7.78 7.23
N VAL A 48 -4.52 8.04 6.53
CA VAL A 48 -4.38 7.73 5.10
C VAL A 48 -4.46 6.22 4.87
N SER A 49 -3.91 5.41 5.79
CA SER A 49 -3.97 3.95 5.68
C SER A 49 -5.40 3.42 5.75
N GLY A 50 -6.20 3.93 6.69
CA GLY A 50 -7.62 3.60 6.82
C GLY A 50 -8.46 4.06 5.62
N MET A 51 -8.13 5.20 5.02
CA MET A 51 -8.76 5.68 3.79
C MET A 51 -8.51 4.71 2.62
N VAL A 52 -7.25 4.31 2.41
CA VAL A 52 -6.88 3.34 1.35
C VAL A 52 -7.60 2.01 1.57
N PHE A 53 -7.65 1.51 2.81
CA PHE A 53 -8.36 0.27 3.13
C PHE A 53 -9.85 0.34 2.80
N THR A 54 -10.49 1.47 3.12
CA THR A 54 -11.92 1.68 2.83
C THR A 54 -12.19 1.72 1.32
N ILE A 55 -11.44 2.54 0.56
CA ILE A 55 -11.68 2.71 -0.88
C ILE A 55 -11.39 1.41 -1.63
N MET A 56 -10.26 0.76 -1.35
CA MET A 56 -9.93 -0.50 -2.00
C MET A 56 -10.79 -1.67 -1.53
N GLY A 57 -11.32 -1.63 -0.31
CA GLY A 57 -12.28 -2.62 0.18
C GLY A 57 -13.54 -2.68 -0.69
N ILE A 58 -14.03 -1.51 -1.13
CA ILE A 58 -15.14 -1.40 -2.09
C ILE A 58 -14.74 -2.04 -3.43
N TRP A 59 -13.54 -1.75 -3.94
CA TRP A 59 -13.03 -2.34 -5.18
C TRP A 59 -12.91 -3.86 -5.12
N LEU A 60 -12.40 -4.39 -4.00
CA LEU A 60 -12.35 -5.83 -3.77
C LEU A 60 -13.74 -6.46 -3.80
N ALA A 61 -14.74 -5.84 -3.16
CA ALA A 61 -16.11 -6.35 -3.16
C ALA A 61 -16.71 -6.44 -4.58
N PHE A 62 -16.36 -5.51 -5.48
CA PHE A 62 -16.85 -5.53 -6.86
C PHE A 62 -16.08 -6.47 -7.79
N LEU A 63 -14.75 -6.51 -7.68
CA LEU A 63 -13.90 -7.26 -8.60
C LEU A 63 -13.72 -8.72 -8.20
N TYR A 64 -13.71 -9.01 -6.90
CA TYR A 64 -13.41 -10.34 -6.38
C TYR A 64 -14.45 -11.42 -6.78
N PRO A 65 -15.78 -11.19 -6.73
CA PRO A 65 -16.75 -12.21 -7.13
C PRO A 65 -16.60 -12.61 -8.60
N ASN A 66 -16.37 -11.62 -9.48
CA ASN A 66 -16.16 -11.84 -10.91
C ASN A 66 -14.87 -12.65 -11.15
N ALA A 67 -13.78 -12.33 -10.44
CA ALA A 67 -12.55 -13.10 -10.52
C ALA A 67 -12.70 -14.54 -9.97
N LEU A 68 -13.41 -14.71 -8.85
CA LEU A 68 -13.60 -16.02 -8.21
C LEU A 68 -14.47 -16.96 -9.04
N GLN A 69 -15.59 -16.47 -9.58
CA GLN A 69 -16.46 -17.27 -10.45
C GLN A 69 -15.71 -17.78 -11.69
N ARG A 70 -14.79 -16.97 -12.23
CA ARG A 70 -13.96 -17.32 -13.39
C ARG A 70 -12.89 -18.38 -13.08
N ILE A 71 -12.37 -18.43 -11.85
CA ILE A 71 -11.42 -19.48 -11.41
C ILE A 71 -12.14 -20.80 -11.16
N VAL A 72 -13.35 -20.76 -10.60
CA VAL A 72 -14.10 -21.96 -10.19
C VAL A 72 -14.79 -22.65 -11.38
N ASN A 73 -15.16 -21.91 -12.44
CA ASN A 73 -15.79 -22.44 -13.64
C ASN A 73 -14.92 -22.27 -14.91
N PRO A 74 -13.81 -23.03 -15.06
CA PRO A 74 -12.91 -22.90 -16.21
C PRO A 74 -13.48 -23.49 -17.52
N LYS A 75 -14.64 -24.17 -17.50
CA LYS A 75 -15.15 -24.98 -18.63
C LYS A 75 -16.20 -24.31 -19.53
N THR A 76 -16.64 -23.08 -19.24
CA THR A 76 -17.65 -22.36 -20.05
C THR A 76 -17.07 -21.26 -20.93
N ILE A 77 -15.75 -21.23 -21.14
CA ILE A 77 -15.08 -20.17 -21.91
C ILE A 77 -14.73 -20.72 -23.30
N GLU A 78 -15.70 -20.68 -24.21
CA GLU A 78 -15.42 -20.78 -25.64
C GLU A 78 -14.59 -19.56 -26.05
N THR A 79 -13.32 -19.78 -26.39
CA THR A 79 -12.45 -18.88 -27.18
C THR A 79 -12.60 -17.37 -26.90
N VAL A 80 -12.46 -16.93 -25.64
CA VAL A 80 -12.35 -15.50 -25.31
C VAL A 80 -10.89 -15.15 -25.08
N ASP A 81 -10.44 -14.11 -25.77
CA ASP A 81 -9.10 -13.53 -25.81
C ASP A 81 -8.39 -13.54 -24.42
N PHE A 82 -7.25 -14.23 -24.34
CA PHE A 82 -6.44 -14.34 -23.13
C PHE A 82 -5.89 -12.98 -22.65
N THR A 83 -5.95 -11.94 -23.49
CA THR A 83 -5.44 -10.60 -23.22
C THR A 83 -6.29 -9.86 -22.18
N GLU A 84 -7.63 -9.90 -22.29
CA GLU A 84 -8.54 -9.28 -21.32
C GLU A 84 -8.49 -10.01 -19.96
N GLN A 85 -8.30 -11.34 -19.98
CA GLN A 85 -8.20 -12.18 -18.78
C GLN A 85 -7.00 -11.83 -17.89
N LEU A 86 -5.86 -11.49 -18.50
CA LEU A 86 -4.65 -11.08 -17.79
C LEU A 86 -4.80 -9.70 -17.17
N GLU A 87 -5.55 -8.80 -17.81
CA GLU A 87 -5.71 -7.42 -17.34
C GLU A 87 -6.55 -7.34 -16.06
N ASP A 88 -7.70 -8.02 -16.02
CA ASP A 88 -8.58 -8.07 -14.84
C ASP A 88 -7.88 -8.71 -13.62
N THR A 89 -7.11 -9.76 -13.86
CA THR A 89 -6.35 -10.44 -12.80
C THR A 89 -5.25 -9.53 -12.25
N ARG A 90 -4.52 -8.84 -13.13
CA ARG A 90 -3.47 -7.87 -12.74
C ARG A 90 -4.05 -6.68 -11.99
N ARG A 91 -5.25 -6.20 -12.37
CA ARG A 91 -5.97 -5.14 -11.67
C ARG A 91 -6.32 -5.58 -10.24
N LEU A 92 -6.87 -6.78 -10.07
CA LEU A 92 -7.16 -7.33 -8.75
C LEU A 92 -5.88 -7.48 -7.90
N GLU A 93 -4.79 -7.99 -8.48
CA GLU A 93 -3.50 -8.10 -7.79
C GLU A 93 -2.97 -6.74 -7.32
N ALA A 94 -3.07 -5.70 -8.16
CA ALA A 94 -2.65 -4.35 -7.79
C ALA A 94 -3.48 -3.77 -6.63
N ILE A 95 -4.80 -4.02 -6.63
CA ILE A 95 -5.72 -3.57 -5.58
C ILE A 95 -5.43 -4.27 -4.26
N VAL A 96 -5.34 -5.61 -4.28
CA VAL A 96 -4.95 -6.40 -3.10
C VAL A 96 -3.57 -5.97 -2.60
N GLY A 97 -2.61 -5.76 -3.50
CA GLY A 97 -1.26 -5.30 -3.17
C GLY A 97 -1.25 -3.95 -2.46
N SER A 98 -2.06 -2.98 -2.93
CA SER A 98 -2.21 -1.68 -2.26
C SER A 98 -2.79 -1.80 -0.85
N VAL A 99 -3.83 -2.63 -0.68
CA VAL A 99 -4.43 -2.91 0.64
C VAL A 99 -3.40 -3.49 1.60
N LEU A 100 -2.65 -4.51 1.15
CA LEU A 100 -1.62 -5.15 1.97
C LEU A 100 -0.51 -4.17 2.37
N LYS A 101 -0.08 -3.29 1.45
CA LYS A 101 0.91 -2.25 1.77
C LYS A 101 0.40 -1.32 2.87
N SER A 102 -0.82 -0.82 2.72
CA SER A 102 -1.45 0.09 3.69
C SER A 102 -1.65 -0.57 5.07
N SER A 103 -2.11 -1.83 5.09
CA SER A 103 -2.25 -2.59 6.34
C SER A 103 -0.92 -2.82 7.04
N PHE A 104 0.16 -3.07 6.30
CA PHE A 104 1.49 -3.22 6.88
C PHE A 104 2.00 -1.94 7.55
N VAL A 105 1.77 -0.78 6.92
CA VAL A 105 2.09 0.53 7.52
C VAL A 105 1.35 0.70 8.85
N MET A 106 0.06 0.40 8.87
CA MET A 106 -0.77 0.51 10.07
C MET A 106 -0.32 -0.42 11.20
N ILE A 107 0.00 -1.69 10.90
CA ILE A 107 0.52 -2.65 11.87
C ILE A 107 1.87 -2.18 12.43
N THR A 108 2.75 -1.68 11.57
CA THR A 108 4.07 -1.18 11.98
C THR A 108 3.93 -0.01 12.95
N LEU A 109 3.05 0.96 12.65
CA LEU A 109 2.79 2.09 13.54
C LEU A 109 2.15 1.67 14.86
N LEU A 110 1.23 0.69 14.84
CA LEU A 110 0.64 0.13 16.05
C LEU A 110 1.71 -0.49 16.96
N VAL A 111 2.63 -1.27 16.39
CA VAL A 111 3.74 -1.87 17.14
C VAL A 111 4.67 -0.78 17.70
N ILE A 112 4.99 0.26 16.93
CA ILE A 112 5.81 1.40 17.41
C ILE A 112 5.15 2.07 18.62
N TYR A 113 3.85 2.35 18.55
CA TYR A 113 3.12 2.97 19.65
C TYR A 113 3.02 2.06 20.88
N LEU A 114 2.83 0.76 20.68
CA LEU A 114 2.84 -0.22 21.77
C LEU A 114 4.23 -0.29 22.45
N LEU A 115 5.30 -0.39 21.66
CA LEU A 115 6.67 -0.39 22.16
C LEU A 115 6.97 0.88 22.94
N LYS A 116 6.56 2.04 22.41
CA LYS A 116 6.67 3.30 23.15
C LYS A 116 5.97 3.19 24.49
N LEU A 117 4.72 2.73 24.54
CA LEU A 117 3.94 2.63 25.78
C LEU A 117 4.63 1.74 26.82
N VAL A 118 5.19 0.60 26.40
CA VAL A 118 5.83 -0.38 27.29
C VAL A 118 7.21 0.07 27.77
N PHE A 119 8.03 0.67 26.90
CA PHE A 119 9.44 0.96 27.18
C PHE A 119 9.72 2.42 27.55
N PHE A 120 8.71 3.29 27.59
CA PHE A 120 8.88 4.71 27.93
C PHE A 120 9.52 4.87 29.31
N LYS A 121 10.60 5.66 29.38
CA LYS A 121 11.41 5.91 30.60
C LYS A 121 12.14 4.70 31.19
N SER A 122 12.24 3.58 30.47
CA SER A 122 13.18 2.52 30.85
C SER A 122 14.63 3.01 30.76
N HIS A 123 15.54 2.42 31.55
CA HIS A 123 16.96 2.81 31.55
C HIS A 123 17.59 2.71 30.15
N LEU A 124 17.22 1.67 29.38
CA LEU A 124 17.62 1.46 27.99
C LEU A 124 17.17 2.59 27.04
N TYR A 125 16.00 3.18 27.29
CA TYR A 125 15.48 4.27 26.47
C TYR A 125 16.31 5.56 26.62
N ILE A 126 16.78 5.85 27.84
CA ILE A 126 17.54 7.07 28.15
C ILE A 126 18.93 7.00 27.52
N GLU A 127 19.60 5.85 27.59
CA GLU A 127 20.94 5.68 27.01
C GLU A 127 20.95 5.68 25.48
N SER A 128 19.88 5.16 24.85
CA SER A 128 19.80 5.01 23.39
C SER A 128 18.86 6.02 22.72
N GLN A 129 18.52 7.13 23.40
CA GLN A 129 17.47 8.04 22.95
C GLN A 129 17.73 8.60 21.54
N GLU A 130 18.96 9.00 21.23
CA GLU A 130 19.34 9.56 19.94
C GLU A 130 19.23 8.51 18.81
N VAL A 131 19.72 7.30 19.06
CA VAL A 131 19.64 6.18 18.11
C VAL A 131 18.17 5.83 17.84
N ILE A 132 17.34 5.76 18.88
CA ILE A 132 15.90 5.49 18.77
C ILE A 132 15.22 6.58 17.94
N LYS A 133 15.53 7.86 18.19
CA LYS A 133 14.99 9.00 17.45
C LYS A 133 15.34 8.90 15.96
N ASN A 134 16.62 8.74 15.65
CA ASN A 134 17.10 8.68 14.27
C ASN A 134 16.53 7.47 13.52
N THR A 135 16.50 6.31 14.18
CA THR A 135 15.91 5.07 13.64
C THR A 135 14.41 5.22 13.39
N SER A 136 13.69 5.84 14.32
CA SER A 136 12.24 6.05 14.19
C SER A 136 11.93 6.98 13.02
N LEU A 137 12.69 8.05 12.84
CA LEU A 137 12.52 8.97 11.71
C LEU A 137 12.85 8.29 10.37
N ALA A 138 13.96 7.54 10.30
CA ALA A 138 14.34 6.78 9.11
C ALA A 138 13.26 5.76 8.72
N LEU A 139 12.69 5.08 9.72
CA LEU A 139 11.60 4.12 9.54
C LEU A 139 10.34 4.80 9.00
N ILE A 140 9.94 5.95 9.58
CA ILE A 140 8.81 6.74 9.09
C ILE A 140 8.97 7.10 7.61
N ILE A 141 10.15 7.56 7.20
CA ILE A 141 10.40 7.92 5.79
C ILE A 141 10.19 6.72 4.87
N ALA A 142 10.68 5.54 5.25
CA ALA A 142 10.53 4.31 4.46
C ALA A 142 9.06 3.88 4.35
N ILE A 143 8.31 3.88 5.45
CA ILE A 143 6.89 3.50 5.44
C ILE A 143 6.01 4.56 4.76
N SER A 144 6.39 5.84 4.80
CA SER A 144 5.72 6.90 4.03
C SER A 144 5.80 6.66 2.54
N TYR A 145 6.97 6.23 2.03
CA TYR A 145 7.11 5.88 0.63
C TYR A 145 6.18 4.72 0.24
N MET A 146 6.11 3.68 1.08
CA MET A 146 5.19 2.57 0.89
C MET A 146 3.72 3.01 0.89
N GLN A 147 3.36 3.96 1.75
CA GLN A 147 2.01 4.53 1.79
C GLN A 147 1.69 5.35 0.54
N ILE A 148 2.65 6.13 0.01
CA ILE A 148 2.48 6.89 -1.22
C ILE A 148 2.19 5.95 -2.39
N GLU A 149 2.91 4.85 -2.54
CA GLU A 149 2.63 3.85 -3.58
C GLU A 149 1.22 3.25 -3.45
N ALA A 150 0.77 3.00 -2.22
CA ALA A 150 -0.57 2.50 -1.97
C ALA A 150 -1.64 3.53 -2.42
N VAL A 151 -1.45 4.81 -2.08
CA VAL A 151 -2.33 5.91 -2.50
C VAL A 151 -2.32 6.08 -4.03
N ILE A 152 -1.16 6.03 -4.68
CA ILE A 152 -1.09 6.08 -6.15
C ILE A 152 -1.89 4.94 -6.78
N SER A 153 -1.81 3.74 -6.21
CA SER A 153 -2.59 2.60 -6.70
C SER A 153 -4.10 2.84 -6.56
N VAL A 154 -4.54 3.53 -5.50
CA VAL A 154 -5.95 3.96 -5.34
C VAL A 154 -6.34 4.95 -6.43
N ILE A 155 -5.51 5.96 -6.68
CA ILE A 155 -5.78 6.96 -7.72
C ILE A 155 -5.91 6.28 -9.08
N LEU A 156 -4.98 5.38 -9.42
CA LEU A 156 -5.02 4.63 -10.68
C LEU A 156 -6.28 3.76 -10.80
N ALA A 157 -6.68 3.07 -9.73
CA ALA A 157 -7.92 2.29 -9.72
C ALA A 157 -9.15 3.16 -10.02
N ASN A 158 -9.23 4.36 -9.44
CA ASN A 158 -10.33 5.29 -9.70
C ASN A 158 -10.29 5.86 -11.13
N VAL A 159 -9.12 6.21 -11.65
CA VAL A 159 -8.97 6.70 -13.03
C VAL A 159 -9.37 5.62 -14.04
N MET A 160 -8.93 4.38 -13.83
CA MET A 160 -9.30 3.26 -14.70
C MET A 160 -10.81 3.03 -14.70
N PHE A 161 -11.48 3.14 -13.55
CA PHE A 161 -12.93 3.02 -13.50
C PHE A 161 -13.65 4.10 -14.32
N ILE A 162 -13.19 5.35 -14.23
CA ILE A 162 -13.77 6.45 -15.00
C ILE A 162 -13.61 6.17 -16.51
N ASN A 163 -12.42 5.71 -16.92
CA ASN A 163 -12.16 5.35 -18.31
C ASN A 163 -13.05 4.18 -18.78
N ASP A 164 -13.18 3.12 -17.97
CA ASP A 164 -14.06 1.99 -18.28
C ASP A 164 -15.52 2.44 -18.42
N LEU A 165 -15.95 3.44 -17.63
CA LEU A 165 -17.30 4.00 -17.71
C LEU A 165 -17.51 4.85 -18.97
N HIS A 166 -16.50 5.60 -19.40
CA HIS A 166 -16.56 6.39 -20.64
C HIS A 166 -16.64 5.46 -21.87
N ASN A 167 -15.75 4.46 -21.93
CA ASN A 167 -15.71 3.50 -23.04
C ASN A 167 -17.02 2.72 -23.16
N LYS A 168 -17.62 2.29 -22.05
CA LYS A 168 -18.90 1.58 -22.06
C LYS A 168 -20.08 2.47 -22.47
N ARG A 169 -20.01 3.77 -22.24
CA ARG A 169 -21.03 4.71 -22.74
C ARG A 169 -20.89 4.89 -24.25
N GLU A 170 -19.67 5.13 -24.72
CA GLU A 170 -19.39 5.31 -26.14
C GLU A 170 -19.79 4.08 -26.97
N GLN A 171 -19.53 2.86 -26.47
CA GLN A 171 -19.98 1.63 -27.12
C GLN A 171 -21.51 1.54 -27.20
N ARG A 172 -22.24 1.93 -26.15
CA ARG A 172 -23.71 1.93 -26.17
C ARG A 172 -24.28 2.97 -27.12
N ASP A 173 -23.67 4.15 -27.21
CA ASP A 173 -24.12 5.20 -28.14
C ASP A 173 -23.91 4.80 -29.61
N ILE A 174 -22.93 3.93 -29.89
CA ILE A 174 -22.71 3.34 -31.22
C ILE A 174 -23.74 2.25 -31.51
N ASP A 175 -23.98 1.34 -30.56
CA ASP A 175 -24.97 0.26 -30.72
C ASP A 175 -26.41 0.80 -30.86
N ASP A 176 -26.75 1.90 -30.19
CA ASP A 176 -28.07 2.54 -30.30
C ASP A 176 -28.27 3.30 -31.64
N GLN A 177 -27.23 3.48 -32.45
CA GLN A 177 -27.27 4.16 -33.76
C GLN A 177 -27.29 3.20 -34.97
N VAL A 178 -27.22 1.88 -34.74
CA VAL A 178 -27.28 0.82 -35.77
C VAL A 178 -28.64 0.13 -35.74
#